data_AF-A0A937QHV7-F1
#
_entry.id   AF-A0A937QHV7-F1
#
_cell.length_a   1.000
_cell.length_b   1.000
_cell.length_c   1.000
_cell.angle_alpha   90.00
_cell.angle_beta   90.00
_cell.angle_gamma   90.00
#
_symmetry.space_group_name_H-M   'P 1'
#
loop_
_entity.id
_entity.type
_entity.pdbx_description
1 polymer ?
#
loop_
_entity_poly.entity_id
_entity_poly.type
_entity_poly.pdbx_seq_one_letter_code
_entity_poly.pdbx_strand_id
1 'polypeptide(L)'
;MTGARQQVVEGPRVLPVVQYGPARYFADLLLGQFRDIENQHSFVDFDSEQGRLMCRRTGIVWCGECGMAVIISKAFEQQTLRCMQCMDWIVPSFTQ
;
A
#
# COMPACT_ATOMS: atom_id res chain seq x y z
N MET A 1 8.44 -26.66 29.55
CA MET A 1 8.12 -26.52 28.10
C MET A 1 6.80 -25.79 27.98
N THR A 2 6.82 -24.46 27.95
CA THR A 2 5.62 -23.63 27.80
C THR A 2 5.39 -23.36 26.32
N GLY A 3 4.52 -24.16 25.70
CA GLY A 3 4.05 -23.89 24.34
C GLY A 3 3.10 -22.70 24.37
N ALA A 4 3.59 -21.51 24.00
CA ALA A 4 2.71 -20.37 23.75
C ALA A 4 1.87 -20.69 22.51
N ARG A 5 0.58 -20.98 22.69
CA ARG A 5 -0.38 -21.00 21.58
C ARG A 5 -0.47 -19.59 21.02
N GLN A 6 0.10 -19.37 19.84
CA GLN A 6 -0.19 -18.17 19.04
C GLN A 6 -1.70 -18.14 18.78
N GLN A 7 -2.39 -17.16 19.36
CA GLN A 7 -3.77 -16.86 18.98
C GLN A 7 -3.73 -16.33 17.55
N VAL A 8 -4.27 -17.10 16.61
CA VAL A 8 -4.53 -16.63 15.25
C VAL A 8 -5.69 -15.65 15.35
N VAL A 9 -5.40 -14.35 15.24
CA VAL A 9 -6.41 -13.31 15.17
C VAL A 9 -6.91 -13.29 13.72
N GLU A 10 -8.01 -14.01 13.45
CA GLU A 10 -8.73 -13.92 12.18
C GLU A 10 -9.60 -12.65 12.17
N GLY A 11 -8.95 -11.50 12.07
CA GLY A 11 -9.63 -10.25 11.72
C GLY A 11 -10.05 -10.24 10.25
N PRO A 12 -11.08 -9.46 9.87
CA PRO A 12 -11.41 -9.29 8.46
C PRO A 12 -10.17 -8.78 7.71
N ARG A 13 -9.90 -9.36 6.52
CA ARG A 13 -8.91 -8.81 5.59
C ARG A 13 -9.46 -7.50 5.03
N VAL A 14 -9.34 -6.41 5.81
CA VAL A 14 -9.77 -5.08 5.37
C VAL A 14 -8.64 -4.47 4.58
N LEU A 15 -8.87 -4.23 3.30
CA LEU A 15 -7.96 -3.43 2.47
C LEU A 15 -7.94 -2.00 3.01
N PRO A 16 -6.79 -1.31 3.04
CA PRO A 16 -6.75 0.10 3.43
C PRO A 16 -7.75 0.91 2.62
N VAL A 17 -8.63 1.63 3.32
CA VAL A 17 -9.55 2.57 2.70
C VAL A 17 -8.97 3.96 2.82
N VAL A 18 -8.92 4.68 1.70
CA VAL A 18 -8.46 6.06 1.62
C VAL A 18 -9.64 6.94 1.27
N GLN A 19 -9.86 7.99 2.06
CA GLN A 19 -10.78 9.05 1.68
C GLN A 19 -10.00 10.20 1.05
N TYR A 20 -10.43 10.62 -0.14
CA TYR A 20 -9.89 11.78 -0.83
C TYR A 20 -11.06 12.61 -1.38
N GLY A 21 -11.25 13.81 -0.82
CA GLY A 21 -12.46 14.60 -1.06
C GLY A 21 -13.73 13.85 -0.63
N PRO A 22 -14.79 13.82 -1.45
CA PRO A 22 -16.03 13.09 -1.13
C PRO A 22 -15.92 11.57 -1.39
N ALA A 23 -14.90 11.12 -2.12
CA ALA A 23 -14.78 9.74 -2.56
C ALA A 23 -13.98 8.88 -1.57
N ARG A 24 -14.31 7.58 -1.54
CA ARG A 24 -13.62 6.56 -0.76
C ARG A 24 -13.09 5.50 -1.70
N TYR A 25 -11.86 5.09 -1.47
CA TYR A 25 -11.17 4.13 -2.32
C TYR A 25 -10.63 2.98 -1.49
N PHE A 26 -10.65 1.76 -2.01
CA PHE A 26 -9.82 0.67 -1.49
C PHE A 26 -8.54 0.57 -2.31
N ALA A 27 -7.44 0.18 -1.68
CA ALA A 27 -6.17 -0.07 -2.36
C ALA A 27 -6.14 -1.49 -2.95
N ASP A 28 -6.06 -1.57 -4.28
CA ASP A 28 -5.75 -2.79 -5.02
C ASP A 28 -4.24 -2.84 -5.29
N LEU A 29 -3.52 -3.59 -4.44
CA LEU A 29 -2.06 -3.71 -4.53
C LEU A 29 -1.60 -4.54 -5.73
N LEU A 30 -2.45 -5.42 -6.26
CA LEU A 30 -2.09 -6.24 -7.41
C LEU A 30 -2.08 -5.39 -8.69
N LEU A 31 -3.06 -4.49 -8.81
CA LEU A 31 -3.19 -3.62 -9.97
C LEU A 31 -2.48 -2.27 -9.80
N GLY A 32 -2.00 -1.95 -8.60
CA GLY A 32 -1.39 -0.66 -8.33
C GLY A 32 -2.39 0.50 -8.40
N GLN A 33 -3.61 0.28 -7.90
CA GLN A 33 -4.74 1.19 -8.09
C GLN A 33 -5.48 1.48 -6.79
N PHE A 34 -5.95 2.71 -6.64
CA PHE A 34 -7.02 3.06 -5.70
C PHE A 34 -8.35 3.01 -6.45
N ARG A 35 -9.21 2.06 -6.09
CA ARG A 35 -10.51 1.86 -6.76
C ARG A 35 -11.62 2.45 -5.93
N ASP A 36 -12.46 3.27 -6.57
CA ASP A 36 -13.61 3.88 -5.91
C ASP A 36 -14.56 2.78 -5.41
N ILE A 37 -14.98 2.88 -4.15
CA ILE A 37 -15.85 1.91 -3.50
C ILE A 37 -17.26 1.90 -4.13
N GLU A 38 -17.73 3.07 -4.56
CA GLU A 38 -19.06 3.24 -5.15
C GLU A 38 -19.06 2.97 -6.67
N ASN A 39 -17.89 3.08 -7.34
CA ASN A 39 -17.73 2.76 -8.76
C ASN A 39 -16.35 2.15 -9.06
N GLN A 40 -16.25 0.81 -9.04
CA GLN A 40 -14.98 0.08 -9.17
C GLN A 40 -14.27 0.25 -10.53
N HIS A 41 -14.95 0.79 -11.55
CA HIS A 41 -14.34 1.14 -12.84
C HIS A 41 -13.66 2.52 -12.82
N SER A 42 -13.97 3.34 -11.81
CA SER A 42 -13.26 4.59 -11.52
C SER A 42 -12.08 4.28 -10.60
N PHE A 43 -10.87 4.58 -11.07
CA PHE A 43 -9.65 4.30 -10.32
C PHE A 43 -8.62 5.42 -10.47
N VAL A 44 -7.70 5.45 -9.52
CA VAL A 44 -6.52 6.32 -9.51
C VAL A 44 -5.29 5.41 -9.45
N ASP A 45 -4.46 5.42 -10.49
CA ASP A 45 -3.22 4.67 -10.52
C ASP A 45 -2.23 5.24 -9.48
N PHE A 46 -1.46 4.37 -8.85
CA PHE A 46 -0.48 4.74 -7.82
C PHE A 46 0.55 5.76 -8.33
N ASP A 47 0.95 5.66 -9.60
CA ASP A 47 1.94 6.52 -10.24
C ASP A 47 1.40 7.91 -10.62
N SER A 48 0.10 8.14 -10.58
CA SER A 48 -0.49 9.47 -10.78
C SER A 48 -0.11 10.44 -9.66
N GLU A 49 -0.25 11.75 -9.89
CA GLU A 49 0.03 12.75 -8.84
C GLU A 49 -0.84 12.56 -7.60
N GLN A 50 -2.14 12.33 -7.81
CA GLN A 50 -3.10 12.01 -6.75
C GLN A 50 -2.78 10.67 -6.10
N GLY A 51 -2.47 9.63 -6.89
CA GLY A 51 -2.09 8.31 -6.41
C GLY A 51 -0.89 8.35 -5.47
N ARG A 52 0.18 9.08 -5.85
CA ARG A 52 1.36 9.29 -5.01
C ARG A 52 0.98 9.93 -3.67
N LEU A 53 0.12 10.94 -3.66
CA LEU A 53 -0.37 11.57 -2.43
C LEU A 53 -1.14 10.58 -1.54
N MET A 54 -1.98 9.74 -2.14
CA MET A 54 -2.75 8.72 -1.43
C MET A 54 -1.84 7.63 -0.87
N CYS A 55 -0.88 7.13 -1.64
CA CYS A 55 0.15 6.17 -1.20
C CYS A 55 0.92 6.71 0.00
N ARG A 56 1.27 8.01 0.01
CA ARG A 56 1.88 8.68 1.18
C ARG A 56 1.04 8.60 2.44
N ARG A 57 -0.27 8.79 2.33
CA ARG A 57 -1.18 8.73 3.50
C ARG A 57 -1.36 7.32 4.04
N THR A 58 -1.19 6.30 3.20
CA THR A 58 -1.41 4.89 3.56
C THR A 58 -0.14 4.10 3.83
N GLY A 59 1.04 4.69 3.63
CA GLY A 59 2.31 3.96 3.69
C GLY A 59 2.43 2.89 2.61
N ILE A 60 1.83 3.10 1.43
CA ILE A 60 1.97 2.18 0.30
C ILE A 60 3.23 2.54 -0.48
N VAL A 61 4.09 1.54 -0.71
CA VAL A 61 5.23 1.62 -1.62
C VAL A 61 5.08 0.56 -2.69
N TRP A 62 5.65 0.81 -3.87
CA TRP A 62 5.75 -0.20 -4.91
C TRP A 62 7.11 -0.18 -5.57
N CYS A 63 7.47 -1.32 -6.15
CA CYS A 63 8.69 -1.46 -6.94
C CYS A 63 8.43 -0.94 -8.36
N GLY A 64 9.22 0.06 -8.79
CA GLY A 64 9.14 0.60 -10.15
C GLY A 64 9.51 -0.43 -11.24
N GLU A 65 10.33 -1.42 -10.90
CA GLU A 65 10.78 -2.45 -11.83
C GLU A 65 9.76 -3.58 -12.04
N CYS A 66 9.25 -4.17 -10.96
CA CYS A 66 8.38 -5.35 -11.04
C CYS A 66 6.91 -5.11 -10.64
N GLY A 67 6.56 -3.89 -10.21
CA GLY A 67 5.19 -3.54 -9.83
C GLY A 67 4.72 -4.07 -8.48
N MET A 68 5.53 -4.88 -7.76
CA MET A 68 5.16 -5.38 -6.43
C MET A 68 4.89 -4.21 -5.48
N ALA A 69 3.68 -4.17 -4.91
CA ALA A 69 3.26 -3.14 -3.95
C ALA A 69 3.00 -3.74 -2.56
N VAL A 70 3.39 -2.99 -1.52
CA VAL A 70 3.21 -3.37 -0.11
C VAL A 70 2.86 -2.16 0.75
N ILE A 71 2.19 -2.40 1.86
CA ILE A 71 1.97 -1.41 2.92
C ILE A 71 3.10 -1.58 3.94
N ILE A 72 3.77 -0.49 4.28
CA ILE A 72 4.87 -0.50 5.25
C ILE A 72 4.49 0.22 6.54
N SER A 73 5.17 -0.14 7.62
CA SER A 73 5.09 0.62 8.88
C SER A 73 5.78 1.98 8.74
N LYS A 74 5.29 2.98 9.50
CA LYS A 74 5.92 4.31 9.62
C LYS A 74 7.42 4.27 9.90
N ALA A 75 7.88 3.26 10.64
CA ALA A 75 9.30 3.08 10.95
C ALA A 75 10.20 2.93 9.70
N PHE A 76 9.62 2.53 8.56
CA PHE A 76 10.33 2.26 7.32
C PHE A 76 10.11 3.33 6.24
N GLU A 77 9.31 4.37 6.49
CA GLU A 77 8.97 5.40 5.49
C GLU A 77 10.18 6.23 5.04
N GLN A 78 11.26 6.28 5.83
CA GLN A 78 12.48 7.02 5.49
C GLN A 78 13.64 6.11 5.09
N GLN A 79 13.40 4.80 4.97
CA GLN A 79 14.45 3.83 4.69
C GLN A 79 14.40 3.41 3.22
N THR A 80 15.58 3.24 2.60
CA THR A 80 15.63 2.55 1.30
C THR A 80 15.31 1.08 1.54
N LEU A 81 14.32 0.57 0.81
CA LEU A 81 13.83 -0.81 0.93
C LEU A 81 14.34 -1.66 -0.23
N ARG A 82 14.29 -2.98 -0.06
CA ARG A 82 14.63 -3.96 -1.10
C ARG A 82 13.37 -4.70 -1.52
N CYS A 83 13.10 -4.73 -2.83
CA CYS A 83 12.02 -5.56 -3.37
C CYS A 83 12.39 -7.04 -3.20
N MET A 84 11.54 -7.83 -2.55
CA MET A 84 11.81 -9.27 -2.37
C MET A 84 11.50 -10.11 -3.62
N GLN A 85 10.89 -9.53 -4.66
CA GLN A 85 10.58 -10.23 -5.91
C GLN A 85 11.68 -10.09 -6.96
N CYS A 86 12.11 -8.86 -7.27
CA CYS A 86 13.16 -8.61 -8.28
C CYS A 86 14.50 -8.20 -7.68
N MET A 87 14.58 -8.04 -6.36
CA MET A 87 15.77 -7.53 -5.68
C MET A 87 16.19 -6.15 -6.21
N ASP A 88 15.26 -5.30 -6.63
CA ASP A 88 15.58 -3.90 -6.91
C ASP A 88 15.43 -3.01 -5.67
N TRP A 89 16.06 -1.84 -5.67
CA TRP A 89 15.91 -0.85 -4.61
C TRP A 89 14.59 -0.08 -4.75
N ILE A 90 13.87 0.06 -3.65
CA ILE A 90 12.68 0.90 -3.55
C ILE A 90 13.05 2.09 -2.68
N VAL A 91 12.99 3.29 -3.24
CA VAL A 91 13.17 4.54 -2.49
C VAL A 91 11.78 5.09 -2.18
N PRO A 92 11.28 4.99 -0.93
CA PRO A 92 9.97 5.50 -0.61
C PRO A 92 9.93 7.03 -0.76
N SER A 93 9.05 7.53 -1.62
CA SER A 93 8.87 8.97 -1.86
C SER A 93 7.95 9.64 -0.83
N PHE A 94 8.17 9.33 0.45
CA PHE A 94 7.40 9.90 1.58
C PHE A 94 7.98 11.23 2.10
N THR A 95 9.14 11.64 1.60
CA THR A 95 9.83 12.87 2.00
C THR A 95 9.22 14.13 1.38
N GLN A 96 8.74 15.02 2.24
CA GLN A 96 8.87 16.48 2.10
C GLN A 96 9.60 16.99 3.33
#